data_AF-A0A7S2L9G3-F1
#
_entry.id   AF-A0A7S2L9G3-F1
#
_cell.length_a   1.000
_cell.length_b   1.000
_cell.length_c   1.000
_cell.angle_alpha   90.00
_cell.angle_beta   90.00
_cell.angle_gamma   90.00
#
_symmetry.space_group_name_H-M   'P 1'
#
loop_
_entity.id
_entity.type
_entity.pdbx_description
1 polymer ?
#
loop_
_entity_poly.entity_id
_entity_poly.type
_entity_poly.pdbx_seq_one_letter_code
_entity_poly.pdbx_strand_id
1 'polypeptide(L)'
;SRRPRDEVNSRRVLDLFERALRVNPRDAGVYQAYALYVVELGDIDAARDLLKRGTEVDKRHAPVWQAWGVLETRYNTAKVARDVFQQGIWACAQPGGGQSGGRRCARLWQAWGVLEDQEGDHAAARRCFSRALDADQRNVAAVTAWALMEADLGNFVDARSIFERTLKYFSSQSDDKTAVWRAYEIMEERAGNNRRAQQVFQRSMREDMTSKDEEIVPER
;
A
#
# COMPACT_ATOMS: atom_id res chain seq x y z
N SER A 1 21.70 8.33 -20.33
CA SER A 1 23.14 8.34 -20.00
C SER A 1 23.30 8.70 -18.53
N ARG A 2 23.54 7.71 -17.65
CA ARG A 2 23.80 7.96 -16.22
C ARG A 2 25.19 8.58 -16.06
N ARG A 3 25.37 9.49 -15.10
CA ARG A 3 26.67 10.15 -14.89
C ARG A 3 27.62 9.18 -14.16
N PRO A 4 28.94 9.23 -14.39
CA PRO A 4 29.91 8.34 -13.73
C PRO A 4 29.85 8.37 -12.19
N ARG A 5 29.45 9.50 -11.62
CA ARG A 5 29.25 9.67 -10.16
C ARG A 5 28.07 8.85 -9.62
N ASP A 6 27.03 8.66 -10.42
CA ASP A 6 25.85 7.88 -10.04
C ASP A 6 26.19 6.38 -10.05
N GLU A 7 26.98 5.93 -11.02
CA GLU A 7 27.43 4.53 -11.10
C GLU A 7 28.34 4.13 -9.93
N VAL A 8 29.25 5.01 -9.51
CA VAL A 8 30.11 4.77 -8.33
C VAL A 8 29.27 4.71 -7.05
N ASN A 9 28.23 5.54 -6.96
CA ASN A 9 27.32 5.50 -5.82
C ASN A 9 26.50 4.21 -5.80
N SER A 10 25.98 3.77 -6.95
CA SER A 10 25.22 2.53 -7.06
C SER A 10 26.03 1.31 -6.65
N ARG A 11 27.29 1.18 -7.09
CA ARG A 11 28.15 0.04 -6.68
C ARG A 11 28.34 -0.04 -5.17
N ARG A 12 28.48 1.10 -4.50
CA ARG A 12 28.62 1.14 -3.03
C ARG A 12 27.34 0.68 -2.34
N VAL A 13 26.17 1.10 -2.82
CA VAL A 13 24.88 0.66 -2.26
C VAL A 13 24.69 -0.84 -2.44
N LEU A 14 25.03 -1.40 -3.61
CA LEU A 14 24.96 -2.84 -3.88
C LEU A 14 25.86 -3.64 -2.92
N ASP A 15 27.12 -3.21 -2.72
CA ASP A 15 28.03 -3.87 -1.76
C ASP A 15 27.47 -3.84 -0.32
N LEU A 16 26.80 -2.76 0.09
CA LEU A 16 26.17 -2.69 1.41
C LEU A 16 25.06 -3.73 1.57
N PHE A 17 24.22 -3.93 0.56
CA PHE A 17 23.20 -4.97 0.59
C PHE A 17 23.82 -6.37 0.66
N GLU A 18 24.83 -6.64 -0.14
CA GLU A 18 25.52 -7.94 -0.13
C GLU A 18 26.22 -8.21 1.21
N ARG A 19 26.80 -7.19 1.83
CA ARG A 19 27.38 -7.30 3.19
C ARG A 19 26.30 -7.55 4.23
N ALA A 20 25.16 -6.87 4.15
CA ALA A 20 24.03 -7.10 5.04
C ALA A 20 23.53 -8.55 4.94
N LEU A 21 23.38 -9.08 3.72
CA LEU A 21 22.98 -10.47 3.49
C LEU A 21 24.06 -11.50 3.88
N ARG A 22 25.35 -11.13 3.86
CA ARG A 22 26.42 -11.99 4.41
C ARG A 22 26.32 -12.11 5.92
N VAL A 23 25.98 -11.03 6.62
CA VAL A 23 25.82 -11.01 8.08
C VAL A 23 24.52 -11.69 8.50
N ASN A 24 23.42 -11.40 7.80
CA ASN A 24 22.12 -12.03 8.04
C ASN A 24 21.48 -12.53 6.72
N PRO A 25 21.76 -13.76 6.30
CA PRO A 25 21.23 -14.31 5.05
C PRO A 25 19.72 -14.53 5.03
N ARG A 26 19.06 -14.47 6.20
CA ARG A 26 17.61 -14.71 6.34
C ARG A 26 16.79 -13.43 6.49
N ASP A 27 17.41 -12.26 6.30
CA ASP A 27 16.70 -10.99 6.39
C ASP A 27 15.91 -10.69 5.10
N ALA A 28 14.63 -11.07 5.10
CA ALA A 28 13.72 -10.79 3.99
C ALA A 28 13.54 -9.28 3.73
N GLY A 29 13.67 -8.43 4.75
CA GLY A 29 13.59 -6.98 4.59
C GLY A 29 14.75 -6.43 3.75
N VAL A 30 15.95 -7.00 3.92
CA VAL A 30 17.12 -6.65 3.09
C VAL A 30 16.90 -7.09 1.65
N TYR A 31 16.36 -8.30 1.39
CA TYR A 31 16.01 -8.73 0.03
C TYR A 31 14.99 -7.80 -0.63
N GLN A 32 13.96 -7.37 0.12
CA GLN A 32 12.97 -6.41 -0.37
C GLN A 32 13.63 -5.09 -0.79
N ALA A 33 14.38 -4.46 0.11
CA ALA A 33 15.02 -3.18 -0.13
C ALA A 33 16.04 -3.25 -1.26
N TYR A 34 16.82 -4.34 -1.31
CA TYR A 34 17.77 -4.60 -2.38
C TYR A 34 17.06 -4.72 -3.73
N ALA A 35 16.01 -5.54 -3.82
CA ALA A 35 15.25 -5.69 -5.05
C ALA A 35 14.66 -4.36 -5.54
N LEU A 36 14.05 -3.57 -4.67
CA LEU A 36 13.49 -2.26 -5.04
C LEU A 36 14.56 -1.31 -5.58
N TYR A 37 15.76 -1.29 -4.99
CA TYR A 37 16.88 -0.50 -5.49
C TYR A 37 17.35 -0.98 -6.87
N VAL A 38 17.40 -2.30 -7.09
CA VAL A 38 17.79 -2.89 -8.38
C VAL A 38 16.76 -2.59 -9.48
N VAL A 39 15.46 -2.51 -9.13
CA VAL A 39 14.41 -2.01 -10.05
C VAL A 39 14.69 -0.57 -10.46
N GLU A 40 15.07 0.31 -9.52
CA GLU A 40 15.45 1.69 -9.86
C GLU A 40 16.67 1.75 -10.77
N LEU A 41 17.57 0.78 -10.68
CA LEU A 41 18.70 0.63 -11.59
C LEU A 41 18.29 0.11 -12.98
N GLY A 42 17.11 -0.49 -13.12
CA GLY A 42 16.54 -1.00 -14.36
C GLY A 42 16.75 -2.50 -14.61
N ASP A 43 17.35 -3.22 -13.65
CA ASP A 43 17.60 -4.66 -13.77
C ASP A 43 16.45 -5.47 -13.17
N ILE A 44 15.39 -5.65 -13.97
CA ILE A 44 14.15 -6.27 -13.53
C ILE A 44 14.35 -7.77 -13.20
N ASP A 45 15.24 -8.45 -13.90
CA ASP A 45 15.48 -9.87 -13.70
C ASP A 45 16.23 -10.15 -12.40
N ALA A 46 17.26 -9.36 -12.10
CA ALA A 46 17.95 -9.44 -10.80
C ALA A 46 17.02 -9.07 -9.64
N ALA A 47 16.19 -8.04 -9.80
CA ALA A 47 15.19 -7.69 -8.80
C ALA A 47 14.19 -8.84 -8.54
N ARG A 48 13.74 -9.53 -9.59
CA ARG A 48 12.85 -10.69 -9.48
C ARG A 48 13.52 -11.85 -8.74
N ASP A 49 14.79 -12.15 -9.04
CA ASP A 49 15.55 -13.19 -8.32
C ASP A 49 15.69 -12.87 -6.83
N LEU A 50 16.02 -11.62 -6.51
CA LEU A 50 16.12 -11.15 -5.12
C LEU A 50 14.79 -11.31 -4.36
N LEU A 51 13.66 -10.98 -4.98
CA LEU A 51 12.35 -11.14 -4.36
C LEU A 51 11.99 -12.61 -4.16
N LYS A 52 12.23 -13.47 -5.15
CA LYS A 52 12.04 -14.93 -5.03
C LYS A 52 12.83 -15.48 -3.84
N ARG A 53 14.13 -15.18 -3.77
CA ARG A 53 14.99 -15.58 -2.65
C ARG A 53 14.50 -15.02 -1.32
N GLY A 54 14.03 -13.78 -1.30
CA GLY A 54 13.38 -13.15 -0.15
C GLY A 54 12.18 -13.95 0.37
N THR A 55 11.34 -14.46 -0.54
CA THR A 55 10.19 -15.32 -0.16
C THR A 55 10.61 -16.70 0.32
N GLU A 56 11.74 -17.23 -0.15
CA GLU A 56 12.25 -18.53 0.28
C GLU A 56 12.83 -18.48 1.70
N VAL A 57 13.50 -17.37 2.05
CA VAL A 57 14.10 -17.20 3.39
C VAL A 57 13.06 -16.91 4.47
N ASP A 58 12.03 -16.10 4.16
CA ASP A 58 10.87 -15.90 5.03
C ASP A 58 9.58 -15.85 4.21
N LYS A 59 8.91 -16.99 4.15
CA LYS A 59 7.63 -17.16 3.43
C LYS A 59 6.51 -16.27 3.98
N ARG A 60 6.58 -15.83 5.23
CA ARG A 60 5.53 -15.03 5.90
C ARG A 60 5.79 -13.53 5.81
N HIS A 61 6.86 -13.11 5.15
CA HIS A 61 7.22 -11.71 5.00
C HIS A 61 6.39 -11.03 3.89
N ALA A 62 5.20 -10.54 4.25
CA ALA A 62 4.26 -9.93 3.31
C ALA A 62 4.83 -8.78 2.44
N PRO A 63 5.72 -7.90 2.93
CA PRO A 63 6.31 -6.84 2.10
C PRO A 63 7.09 -7.32 0.88
N VAL A 64 7.80 -8.46 0.97
CA VAL A 64 8.53 -9.04 -0.18
C VAL A 64 7.54 -9.56 -1.22
N TRP A 65 6.51 -10.28 -0.78
CA TRP A 65 5.43 -10.74 -1.68
C TRP A 65 4.73 -9.57 -2.37
N GLN A 66 4.47 -8.48 -1.64
CA GLN A 66 3.86 -7.29 -2.20
C GLN A 66 4.76 -6.66 -3.26
N ALA A 67 6.05 -6.48 -2.96
CA ALA A 67 7.02 -5.94 -3.90
C ALA A 67 7.12 -6.82 -5.16
N TRP A 68 7.08 -8.14 -5.00
CA TRP A 68 7.11 -9.07 -6.14
C TRP A 68 5.84 -8.99 -6.98
N GLY A 69 4.66 -9.02 -6.37
CA GLY A 69 3.41 -8.89 -7.12
C GLY A 69 3.35 -7.56 -7.90
N VAL A 70 3.76 -6.45 -7.27
CA VAL A 70 3.83 -5.13 -7.93
C VAL A 70 4.85 -5.10 -9.07
N LEU A 71 5.99 -5.79 -8.93
CA LEU A 71 6.97 -5.93 -10.01
C LEU A 71 6.36 -6.62 -11.23
N GLU A 72 5.68 -7.75 -11.01
CA GLU A 72 5.06 -8.52 -12.10
C GLU A 72 3.87 -7.80 -12.72
N THR A 73 3.11 -7.01 -11.96
CA THR A 73 2.07 -6.13 -12.52
C THR A 73 2.65 -5.14 -13.53
N ARG A 74 3.88 -4.64 -13.30
CA ARG A 74 4.50 -3.62 -14.17
C ARG A 74 5.25 -4.22 -15.36
N TYR A 75 5.85 -5.39 -15.20
CA TYR A 75 6.83 -5.93 -16.15
C TYR A 75 6.50 -7.35 -16.64
N ASN A 76 5.29 -7.83 -16.37
CA ASN A 76 4.85 -9.16 -16.76
C ASN A 76 3.33 -9.19 -16.99
N THR A 77 2.76 -10.37 -17.18
CA THR A 77 1.32 -10.55 -17.36
C THR A 77 0.57 -10.47 -16.04
N ALA A 78 -0.67 -9.96 -16.09
CA ALA A 78 -1.57 -9.95 -14.95
C ALA A 78 -1.78 -11.34 -14.33
N LYS A 79 -1.70 -12.41 -15.14
CA LYS A 79 -1.77 -13.79 -14.64
C LYS A 79 -0.62 -14.10 -13.67
N VAL A 80 0.61 -13.78 -14.03
CA VAL A 80 1.78 -14.01 -13.16
C VAL A 80 1.66 -13.18 -11.88
N ALA A 81 1.24 -11.93 -11.98
CA ALA A 81 1.03 -11.07 -10.82
C ALA A 81 -0.05 -11.64 -9.86
N ARG A 82 -1.19 -12.10 -10.39
CA ARG A 82 -2.24 -12.80 -9.63
C ARG A 82 -1.70 -14.01 -8.89
N ASP A 83 -0.91 -14.85 -9.58
CA ASP A 83 -0.31 -16.05 -8.98
C ASP A 83 0.63 -15.70 -7.82
N VAL A 84 1.41 -14.61 -7.94
CA VAL A 84 2.30 -14.13 -6.86
C VAL A 84 1.49 -13.59 -5.68
N PHE A 85 0.47 -12.77 -5.91
CA PHE A 85 -0.39 -12.27 -4.84
C PHE A 85 -1.12 -13.39 -4.11
N GLN A 86 -1.67 -14.36 -4.83
CA GLN A 86 -2.34 -15.52 -4.25
C GLN A 86 -1.40 -16.35 -3.37
N GLN A 87 -0.19 -16.66 -3.88
CA GLN A 87 0.83 -17.36 -3.10
C GLN A 87 1.24 -16.59 -1.85
N GLY A 88 1.45 -15.28 -1.98
CA GLY A 88 1.80 -14.41 -0.86
C GLY A 88 0.72 -14.38 0.22
N ILE A 89 -0.55 -14.30 -0.16
CA ILE A 89 -1.67 -14.31 0.78
C ILE A 89 -1.75 -15.65 1.51
N TRP A 90 -1.63 -16.78 0.80
CA TRP A 90 -1.61 -18.10 1.44
C TRP A 90 -0.42 -18.22 2.41
N ALA A 91 0.77 -17.82 1.98
CA ALA A 91 1.97 -17.94 2.80
C ALA A 91 1.93 -17.05 4.05
N CYS A 92 1.37 -15.83 3.94
CA CYS A 92 1.33 -14.85 5.03
C CYS A 92 0.12 -15.02 5.97
N ALA A 93 -0.89 -15.78 5.55
CA ALA A 93 -2.13 -15.96 6.29
C ALA A 93 -1.89 -16.41 7.74
N GLN A 94 -2.63 -15.80 8.66
CA GLN A 94 -2.58 -16.12 10.09
C GLN A 94 -3.76 -17.02 10.49
N PRO A 95 -3.57 -17.94 11.45
CA PRO A 95 -4.68 -18.58 12.14
C PRO A 95 -5.62 -17.51 12.73
N GLY A 96 -6.92 -17.64 12.50
CA GLY A 96 -7.91 -16.63 12.91
C GLY A 96 -8.05 -15.42 11.98
N GLY A 97 -7.22 -15.31 10.93
CA GLY A 97 -7.33 -14.26 9.91
C GLY A 97 -8.51 -14.41 8.95
N GLY A 98 -9.34 -15.43 9.13
CA GLY A 98 -10.53 -15.70 8.33
C GLY A 98 -10.25 -15.67 6.82
N GLN A 99 -11.21 -15.13 6.08
CA GLN A 99 -11.13 -15.02 4.64
C GLN A 99 -10.11 -13.96 4.14
N SER A 100 -9.69 -13.03 5.00
CA SER A 100 -8.73 -11.98 4.62
C SER A 100 -7.27 -12.38 4.86
N GLY A 101 -7.02 -13.47 5.60
CA GLY A 101 -5.67 -13.92 5.96
C GLY A 101 -5.04 -13.13 7.11
N GLY A 102 -5.76 -12.16 7.68
CA GLY A 102 -5.30 -11.30 8.78
C GLY A 102 -4.52 -10.07 8.32
N ARG A 103 -4.17 -9.20 9.27
CA ARG A 103 -3.63 -7.85 9.04
C ARG A 103 -2.44 -7.80 8.08
N ARG A 104 -1.55 -8.80 8.11
CA ARG A 104 -0.36 -8.86 7.24
C ARG A 104 -0.70 -8.93 5.75
N CYS A 105 -1.85 -9.50 5.40
CA CYS A 105 -2.29 -9.64 4.02
C CYS A 105 -2.96 -8.37 3.48
N ALA A 106 -3.23 -7.36 4.32
CA ALA A 106 -3.98 -6.17 3.92
C ALA A 106 -3.32 -5.43 2.73
N ARG A 107 -1.99 -5.28 2.74
CA ARG A 107 -1.26 -4.65 1.63
C ARG A 107 -1.15 -5.51 0.38
N LEU A 108 -1.18 -6.84 0.52
CA LEU A 108 -1.24 -7.75 -0.63
C LEU A 108 -2.58 -7.64 -1.34
N TRP A 109 -3.68 -7.68 -0.59
CA TRP A 109 -5.02 -7.46 -1.13
C TRP A 109 -5.19 -6.08 -1.76
N GLN A 110 -4.62 -5.04 -1.14
CA GLN A 110 -4.63 -3.70 -1.70
C GLN A 110 -3.90 -3.64 -3.05
N ALA A 111 -2.68 -4.20 -3.13
CA ALA A 111 -1.91 -4.20 -4.37
C ALA A 111 -2.56 -5.04 -5.47
N TRP A 112 -3.15 -6.19 -5.12
CA TRP A 112 -3.94 -6.99 -6.04
C TRP A 112 -5.19 -6.25 -6.52
N GLY A 113 -5.90 -5.54 -5.65
CA GLY A 113 -7.03 -4.71 -6.05
C GLY A 113 -6.68 -3.65 -7.09
N VAL A 114 -5.51 -3.02 -6.95
CA VAL A 114 -4.99 -2.06 -7.95
C VAL A 114 -4.67 -2.74 -9.28
N LEU A 115 -4.12 -3.96 -9.27
CA LEU A 115 -3.92 -4.74 -10.50
C LEU A 115 -5.25 -5.01 -11.20
N GLU A 116 -6.27 -5.49 -10.48
CA GLU A 116 -7.56 -5.83 -11.10
C GLU A 116 -8.27 -4.60 -11.67
N ASP A 117 -8.14 -3.45 -11.01
CA ASP A 117 -8.64 -2.17 -11.51
C ASP A 117 -7.95 -1.75 -12.81
N GLN A 118 -6.62 -1.89 -12.88
CA GLN A 118 -5.84 -1.62 -14.10
C GLN A 118 -6.22 -2.54 -15.28
N GLU A 119 -6.60 -3.77 -14.98
CA GLU A 119 -7.09 -4.74 -15.98
C GLU A 119 -8.58 -4.53 -16.34
N GLY A 120 -9.28 -3.61 -15.65
CA GLY A 120 -10.69 -3.30 -15.86
C GLY A 120 -11.68 -4.25 -15.17
N ASP A 121 -11.21 -5.22 -14.37
CA ASP A 121 -12.09 -6.06 -13.54
C ASP A 121 -12.37 -5.36 -12.21
N HIS A 122 -13.18 -4.30 -12.28
CA HIS A 122 -13.58 -3.52 -11.10
C HIS A 122 -14.37 -4.36 -10.07
N ALA A 123 -14.99 -5.48 -10.48
CA ALA A 123 -15.66 -6.37 -9.56
C ALA A 123 -14.65 -7.17 -8.72
N ALA A 124 -13.57 -7.66 -9.33
CA ALA A 124 -12.45 -8.27 -8.63
C ALA A 124 -11.69 -7.26 -7.76
N ALA A 125 -11.49 -6.04 -8.25
CA ALA A 125 -10.88 -4.95 -7.48
C ALA A 125 -11.64 -4.67 -6.19
N ARG A 126 -12.99 -4.51 -6.26
CA ARG A 126 -13.85 -4.35 -5.06
C ARG A 126 -13.70 -5.49 -4.07
N ARG A 127 -13.67 -6.75 -4.53
CA ARG A 127 -13.46 -7.91 -3.65
C ARG A 127 -12.11 -7.83 -2.94
N CYS A 128 -11.05 -7.48 -3.67
CA CYS A 128 -9.71 -7.33 -3.10
C CYS A 128 -9.65 -6.20 -2.08
N PHE A 129 -10.17 -5.01 -2.41
CA PHE A 129 -10.20 -3.89 -1.46
C PHE A 129 -11.07 -4.17 -0.23
N SER A 130 -12.21 -4.86 -0.39
CA SER A 130 -13.00 -5.34 0.75
C SER A 130 -12.16 -6.24 1.65
N ARG A 131 -11.45 -7.24 1.09
CA ARG A 131 -10.57 -8.11 1.87
C ARG A 131 -9.41 -7.37 2.52
N ALA A 132 -8.89 -6.32 1.88
CA ALA A 132 -7.86 -5.45 2.47
C ALA A 132 -8.38 -4.72 3.72
N LEU A 133 -9.62 -4.18 3.68
CA LEU A 133 -10.24 -3.49 4.80
C LEU A 133 -10.77 -4.44 5.89
N ASP A 134 -11.15 -5.67 5.52
CA ASP A 134 -11.46 -6.73 6.48
C ASP A 134 -10.20 -7.15 7.25
N ALA A 135 -9.03 -7.17 6.59
CA ALA A 135 -7.74 -7.44 7.25
C ALA A 135 -7.24 -6.25 8.09
N ASP A 136 -7.40 -5.02 7.59
CA ASP A 136 -7.03 -3.80 8.29
C ASP A 136 -7.92 -2.63 7.89
N GLN A 137 -8.85 -2.28 8.78
CA GLN A 137 -9.84 -1.22 8.58
C GLN A 137 -9.21 0.18 8.43
N ARG A 138 -7.95 0.36 8.86
CA ARG A 138 -7.20 1.62 8.75
C ARG A 138 -6.22 1.64 7.58
N ASN A 139 -6.29 0.68 6.65
CA ASN A 139 -5.41 0.64 5.49
C ASN A 139 -5.69 1.78 4.51
N VAL A 140 -5.02 2.92 4.71
CA VAL A 140 -5.18 4.15 3.91
C VAL A 140 -4.99 3.88 2.42
N ALA A 141 -4.02 3.05 2.03
CA ALA A 141 -3.76 2.74 0.63
C ALA A 141 -4.95 2.03 -0.04
N ALA A 142 -5.62 1.11 0.68
CA ALA A 142 -6.79 0.40 0.16
C ALA A 142 -8.02 1.32 0.07
N VAL A 143 -8.23 2.15 1.10
CA VAL A 143 -9.32 3.13 1.14
C VAL A 143 -9.20 4.12 -0.01
N THR A 144 -8.02 4.71 -0.20
CA THR A 144 -7.76 5.68 -1.26
C THR A 144 -7.90 5.03 -2.65
N ALA A 145 -7.30 3.85 -2.87
CA ALA A 145 -7.40 3.18 -4.16
C ALA A 145 -8.85 2.82 -4.51
N TRP A 146 -9.61 2.26 -3.55
CA TRP A 146 -11.01 1.90 -3.79
C TRP A 146 -11.88 3.14 -4.02
N ALA A 147 -11.78 4.15 -3.17
CA ALA A 147 -12.61 5.35 -3.31
C ALA A 147 -12.32 6.11 -4.61
N LEU A 148 -11.07 6.18 -5.05
CA LEU A 148 -10.71 6.78 -6.34
C LEU A 148 -11.25 5.96 -7.52
N MET A 149 -11.14 4.62 -7.49
CA MET A 149 -11.76 3.75 -8.50
C MET A 149 -13.28 3.99 -8.58
N GLU A 150 -13.99 4.04 -7.46
CA GLU A 150 -15.43 4.30 -7.49
C GLU A 150 -15.75 5.70 -8.03
N ALA A 151 -14.95 6.71 -7.68
CA ALA A 151 -15.11 8.06 -8.21
C ALA A 151 -14.89 8.13 -9.73
N ASP A 152 -13.88 7.43 -10.25
CA ASP A 152 -13.59 7.35 -11.67
C ASP A 152 -14.71 6.64 -12.45
N LEU A 153 -15.41 5.70 -11.80
CA LEU A 153 -16.62 5.05 -12.33
C LEU A 153 -17.89 5.92 -12.16
N GLY A 154 -17.79 7.10 -11.55
CA GLY A 154 -18.92 8.00 -11.27
C GLY A 154 -19.73 7.67 -10.01
N ASN A 155 -19.33 6.66 -9.25
CA ASN A 155 -19.98 6.20 -8.01
C ASN A 155 -19.53 7.05 -6.81
N PHE A 156 -19.71 8.38 -6.89
CA PHE A 156 -19.24 9.30 -5.85
C PHE A 156 -19.87 9.04 -4.47
N VAL A 157 -21.08 8.50 -4.41
CA VAL A 157 -21.75 8.17 -3.13
C VAL A 157 -20.99 7.06 -2.41
N ASP A 158 -20.60 6.01 -3.13
CA ASP A 158 -19.84 4.89 -2.56
C ASP A 158 -18.42 5.31 -2.18
N ALA A 159 -17.77 6.10 -3.03
CA ALA A 159 -16.45 6.68 -2.74
C ALA A 159 -16.45 7.46 -1.41
N ARG A 160 -17.44 8.33 -1.21
CA ARG A 160 -17.62 9.09 0.05
C ARG A 160 -17.89 8.18 1.24
N SER A 161 -18.75 7.18 1.06
CA SER A 161 -19.09 6.22 2.10
C SER A 161 -17.86 5.45 2.59
N ILE A 162 -16.96 5.07 1.67
CA ILE A 162 -15.68 4.44 2.00
C ILE A 162 -14.83 5.36 2.90
N PHE A 163 -14.63 6.63 2.52
CA PHE A 163 -13.87 7.58 3.33
C PHE A 163 -14.49 7.82 4.71
N GLU A 164 -15.79 8.13 4.77
CA GLU A 164 -16.49 8.41 6.03
C GLU A 164 -16.49 7.21 6.97
N ARG A 165 -16.62 5.99 6.44
CA ARG A 165 -16.53 4.77 7.24
C ARG A 165 -15.13 4.57 7.81
N THR A 166 -14.10 4.80 7.01
CA THR A 166 -12.71 4.67 7.46
C THR A 166 -12.38 5.71 8.54
N LEU A 167 -12.79 6.97 8.38
CA LEU A 167 -12.52 8.04 9.33
C LEU A 167 -13.04 7.73 10.75
N LYS A 168 -14.15 6.98 10.88
CA LYS A 168 -14.68 6.53 12.18
C LYS A 168 -13.75 5.58 12.95
N TYR A 169 -12.83 4.90 12.27
CA TYR A 169 -11.86 4.01 12.93
C TYR A 169 -10.62 4.75 13.45
N PHE A 170 -10.51 6.05 13.19
CA PHE A 170 -9.46 6.90 13.76
C PHE A 170 -10.03 7.71 14.93
N SER A 171 -9.72 7.27 16.16
CA SER A 171 -10.15 7.94 17.38
C SER A 171 -9.38 9.23 17.68
N SER A 172 -8.10 9.30 17.29
CA SER A 172 -7.22 10.44 17.53
C SER A 172 -6.63 10.94 16.22
N GLN A 173 -6.05 12.14 16.27
CA GLN A 173 -5.32 12.68 15.14
C GLN A 173 -4.11 11.79 14.83
N SER A 174 -3.86 11.56 13.54
CA SER A 174 -2.73 10.78 13.04
C SER A 174 -2.41 11.15 11.59
N ASP A 175 -1.18 10.88 11.17
CA ASP A 175 -0.75 11.08 9.79
C ASP A 175 -1.63 10.29 8.81
N ASP A 176 -2.01 9.06 9.19
CA ASP A 176 -2.92 8.22 8.41
C ASP A 176 -4.31 8.85 8.26
N LYS A 177 -4.89 9.38 9.34
CA LYS A 177 -6.19 10.09 9.30
C LYS A 177 -6.11 11.32 8.39
N THR A 178 -5.02 12.08 8.51
CA THR A 178 -4.74 13.26 7.67
C THR A 178 -4.62 12.87 6.19
N ALA A 179 -3.96 11.75 5.89
CA ALA A 179 -3.84 11.24 4.53
C ALA A 179 -5.20 10.82 3.94
N VAL A 180 -6.09 10.22 4.76
CA VAL A 180 -7.46 9.90 4.35
C VAL A 180 -8.26 11.17 4.04
N TRP A 181 -8.19 12.19 4.91
CA TRP A 181 -8.83 13.48 4.66
C TRP A 181 -8.34 14.14 3.37
N ARG A 182 -7.03 14.13 3.14
CA ARG A 182 -6.42 14.70 1.93
C ARG A 182 -6.85 13.95 0.66
N ALA A 183 -6.92 12.62 0.72
CA ALA A 183 -7.41 11.81 -0.39
C ALA A 183 -8.90 12.11 -0.70
N TYR A 184 -9.72 12.30 0.32
CA TYR A 184 -11.13 12.66 0.18
C TYR A 184 -11.29 14.04 -0.48
N GLU A 185 -10.55 15.04 -0.01
CA GLU A 185 -10.54 16.38 -0.61
C GLU A 185 -10.16 16.35 -2.09
N ILE A 186 -9.04 15.68 -2.43
CA ILE A 186 -8.56 15.56 -3.81
C ILE A 186 -9.60 14.87 -4.71
N MET A 187 -10.31 13.86 -4.20
CA MET A 187 -11.38 13.19 -4.94
C MET A 187 -12.51 14.17 -5.27
N GLU A 188 -12.96 14.97 -4.31
CA GLU A 188 -14.02 15.96 -4.54
C GLU A 188 -13.59 17.07 -5.51
N GLU A 189 -12.34 17.53 -5.44
CA GLU A 189 -11.78 18.50 -6.38
C GLU A 189 -11.75 17.94 -7.80
N ARG A 190 -11.29 16.70 -7.98
CA ARG A 190 -11.27 16.02 -9.30
C ARG A 190 -12.67 15.82 -9.86
N ALA A 191 -13.66 15.61 -9.00
CA ALA A 191 -15.06 15.53 -9.37
C ALA A 191 -15.69 16.91 -9.70
N GLY A 192 -14.95 18.02 -9.55
CA GLY A 192 -15.45 19.39 -9.74
C GLY A 192 -16.34 19.90 -8.61
N ASN A 193 -16.43 19.17 -7.49
CA ASN A 193 -17.30 19.49 -6.36
C ASN A 193 -16.62 20.45 -5.36
N ASN A 194 -16.18 21.62 -5.82
CA ASN A 194 -15.39 22.58 -5.03
C ASN A 194 -16.01 22.91 -3.66
N ARG A 195 -17.34 23.03 -3.58
CA ARG A 195 -18.05 23.29 -2.32
C ARG A 195 -17.90 22.14 -1.32
N ARG A 196 -17.93 20.90 -1.79
CA ARG A 196 -17.74 19.73 -0.93
C ARG A 196 -16.28 19.57 -0.53
N ALA A 197 -15.34 19.77 -1.45
CA ALA A 197 -13.91 19.79 -1.12
C ALA A 197 -13.63 20.78 0.04
N GLN A 198 -14.19 22.00 -0.04
CA GLN A 198 -14.08 22.99 1.02
C GLN A 198 -14.72 22.54 2.34
N GLN A 199 -15.87 21.84 2.30
CA GLN A 199 -16.51 21.29 3.49
C GLN A 199 -15.67 20.18 4.14
N VAL A 200 -15.10 19.28 3.33
CA VAL A 200 -14.19 18.22 3.78
C VAL A 200 -12.95 18.84 4.45
N PHE A 201 -12.33 19.83 3.81
CA PHE A 201 -11.19 20.55 4.37
C PHE A 201 -11.53 21.24 5.71
N GLN A 202 -12.66 21.96 5.77
CA GLN A 202 -13.09 22.63 7.00
C GLN A 202 -13.38 21.63 8.14
N ARG A 203 -13.93 20.45 7.84
CA ARG A 203 -14.14 19.39 8.83
C ARG A 203 -12.82 18.85 9.36
N SER A 204 -11.89 18.52 8.46
CA SER A 204 -10.54 18.08 8.85
C SER A 204 -9.87 19.09 9.78
N MET A 205 -9.86 20.38 9.41
CA MET A 205 -9.23 21.43 10.23
C MET A 205 -9.88 21.60 11.60
N ARG A 206 -11.20 21.45 11.71
CA ARG A 206 -11.89 21.53 13.01
C ARG A 206 -11.51 20.37 13.93
N GLU A 207 -11.47 19.15 13.40
CA GLU A 207 -11.07 17.98 14.17
C GLU A 207 -9.62 18.10 14.67
N ASP A 208 -8.71 18.60 13.82
CA ASP A 208 -7.31 18.86 14.17
C ASP A 208 -7.15 19.93 15.27
N MET A 209 -8.01 20.96 15.27
CA MET A 209 -8.01 21.99 16.32
C MET A 209 -8.51 21.43 17.64
N THR A 210 -9.63 20.70 17.62
CA THR A 210 -10.19 20.11 18.85
C THR A 210 -9.24 19.12 19.52
N SER A 211 -8.47 18.35 18.75
CA SER A 211 -7.49 17.44 19.33
C SER A 211 -6.32 18.17 20.03
N LYS A 212 -5.93 19.35 19.54
CA LYS A 212 -4.84 20.14 20.13
C LYS A 212 -5.28 20.81 21.43
N ASP A 213 -6.53 21.26 21.51
CA ASP A 213 -7.07 21.88 22.72
C ASP A 213 -7.23 20.86 23.88
N GLU A 214 -7.52 19.59 23.58
CA GLU A 214 -7.59 18.51 24.57
C GLU A 214 -6.22 18.09 25.13
N GLU A 215 -5.14 18.17 24.34
CA GLU A 215 -3.77 17.86 24.81
C GLU A 215 -3.18 18.92 25.75
N ILE A 216 -3.72 20.15 25.77
CA ILE A 216 -3.15 21.29 26.51
C ILE A 216 -3.63 21.34 27.98
N VAL A 217 -4.61 20.54 28.39
CA VAL A 217 -5.08 20.50 29.79
C VAL A 217 -4.29 19.44 30.57
N PRO A 218 -3.31 19.81 31.43
CA PRO A 218 -2.61 18.83 32.26
C PRO A 218 -3.53 18.42 33.41
N GLU A 219 -3.65 17.11 33.66
CA GLU A 219 -4.32 16.57 34.85
C GLU A 219 -3.74 17.22 36.12
N ARG A 220 -4.64 17.73 36.98
CA ARG A 220 -4.31 18.35 38.27
C ARG A 220 -4.11 17.33 39.37
#